data_AF-A0A849Q1T6-F1
#
_entry.id   AF-A0A849Q1T6-F1
#
_cell.length_a   1.000
_cell.length_b   1.000
_cell.length_c   1.000
_cell.angle_alpha   90.00
_cell.angle_beta   90.00
_cell.angle_gamma   90.00
#
_symmetry.space_group_name_H-M   'P 1'
#
loop_
_entity.id
_entity.type
_entity.pdbx_description
1 polymer ?
#
loop_
_entity_poly.entity_id
_entity_poly.type
_entity_poly.pdbx_seq_one_letter_code
_entity_poly.pdbx_strand_id
1 'polypeptide(L)'
;MSQVFHEIEKKIISVLKTESKLTPEKLEKLTQLSPDQIRRGIEWLKLKELAIVNESKNTNFSLGKNGLESFQKGLPERRLLDLIKKNSMTISDLQKELGSVFGPAMGLAKRNDWISSNGNEISLKNYPSSLPGEKTLKQIGEGTISESILEKNDLASLLKRPDFLVENIVKTKEIRLSKNAQTLDVTSSDSGAID
;
A
#
# COMPACT_ATOMS: atom_id res chain seq x y z
N MET A 1 -0.28 -36.22 28.07
CA MET A 1 -0.21 -35.22 29.15
C MET A 1 -1.36 -34.25 28.96
N SER A 2 -2.22 -34.07 29.96
CA SER A 2 -3.31 -33.08 29.93
C SER A 2 -2.71 -31.69 29.90
N GLN A 3 -3.05 -30.90 28.89
CA GLN A 3 -2.56 -29.54 28.75
C GLN A 3 -3.44 -28.62 29.59
N VAL A 4 -2.84 -27.96 30.60
CA VAL A 4 -3.55 -26.97 31.41
C VAL A 4 -3.60 -25.65 30.64
N PHE A 5 -4.81 -25.11 30.49
CA PHE A 5 -5.06 -23.85 29.80
C PHE A 5 -5.36 -22.73 30.80
N HIS A 6 -4.70 -21.60 30.63
CA HIS A 6 -5.04 -20.40 31.36
C HIS A 6 -6.40 -19.86 30.88
N GLU A 7 -7.16 -19.16 31.74
CA GLU A 7 -8.49 -18.61 31.41
C GLU A 7 -8.47 -17.72 30.14
N ILE A 8 -7.41 -16.93 29.97
CA ILE A 8 -7.16 -16.14 28.75
C ILE A 8 -7.09 -17.04 27.49
N GLU A 9 -6.34 -18.15 27.55
CA GLU A 9 -6.20 -19.08 26.44
C GLU A 9 -7.53 -19.76 26.13
N LYS A 10 -8.26 -20.20 27.16
CA LYS A 10 -9.60 -20.80 27.02
C LYS A 10 -10.55 -19.85 26.30
N LYS A 11 -10.61 -18.58 26.71
CA LYS A 11 -11.46 -17.55 26.07
C LYS A 11 -11.09 -17.34 24.60
N ILE A 12 -9.81 -17.19 24.29
CA ILE A 12 -9.33 -16.99 22.91
C ILE A 12 -9.63 -18.23 22.05
N ILE A 13 -9.35 -19.44 22.54
CA ILE A 13 -9.65 -20.69 21.82
C ILE A 13 -11.15 -20.81 21.54
N SER A 14 -12.00 -20.56 22.54
CA SER A 14 -13.46 -20.65 22.37
C SER A 14 -13.97 -19.72 21.28
N VAL A 15 -13.51 -18.47 21.25
CA VAL A 15 -13.87 -17.52 20.19
C VAL A 15 -13.33 -17.93 18.82
N LEU A 16 -12.08 -18.43 18.75
CA LEU A 16 -11.49 -18.86 17.47
C LEU A 16 -12.07 -20.18 16.93
N LYS A 17 -12.75 -20.97 17.76
CA LYS A 17 -13.52 -22.14 17.30
C LYS A 17 -14.80 -21.73 16.59
N THR A 18 -15.48 -20.69 17.08
CA THR A 18 -16.69 -20.17 16.44
C THR A 18 -16.35 -19.34 15.21
N GLU A 19 -15.30 -18.51 15.29
CA GLU A 19 -14.82 -17.69 14.18
C GLU A 19 -13.39 -18.08 13.80
N SER A 20 -13.26 -18.76 12.65
CA SER A 20 -12.01 -19.42 12.26
C SER A 20 -10.78 -18.52 12.07
N LYS A 21 -10.96 -17.22 11.84
CA LYS A 21 -9.87 -16.24 11.62
C LYS A 21 -10.26 -14.88 12.16
N LEU A 22 -9.44 -14.33 13.06
CA LEU A 22 -9.70 -13.04 13.70
C LEU A 22 -8.43 -12.19 13.83
N THR A 23 -8.59 -10.87 13.88
CA THR A 23 -7.51 -9.95 14.25
C THR A 23 -7.43 -9.80 15.77
N PRO A 24 -6.28 -9.33 16.32
CA PRO A 24 -6.16 -9.04 17.75
C PRO A 24 -7.30 -8.15 18.27
N GLU A 25 -7.63 -7.09 17.53
CA GLU A 25 -8.65 -6.10 17.90
C GLU A 25 -10.06 -6.70 17.92
N LYS A 26 -10.35 -7.68 17.05
CA LYS A 26 -11.61 -8.42 17.11
C LYS A 26 -11.63 -9.40 18.29
N LEU A 27 -10.51 -10.06 18.58
CA LEU A 27 -10.39 -10.93 19.75
C LEU A 27 -10.60 -10.15 21.05
N GLU A 28 -10.03 -8.94 21.18
CA GLU A 28 -10.25 -8.05 22.33
C GLU A 28 -11.75 -7.80 22.53
N LYS A 29 -12.46 -7.41 21.47
CA LYS A 29 -13.91 -7.12 21.54
C LYS A 29 -14.75 -8.33 21.92
N LEU A 30 -14.47 -9.50 21.34
CA LEU A 30 -15.26 -10.71 21.54
C LEU A 30 -14.98 -11.39 22.88
N THR A 31 -13.73 -11.34 23.35
CA THR A 31 -13.34 -11.97 24.63
C THR A 31 -13.43 -11.03 25.83
N GLN A 32 -13.60 -9.72 25.58
CA GLN A 32 -13.52 -8.64 26.57
C GLN A 32 -12.19 -8.63 27.36
N LEU A 33 -11.13 -9.19 26.77
CA LEU A 33 -9.78 -9.16 27.33
C LEU A 33 -9.07 -7.87 26.94
N SER A 34 -8.14 -7.42 27.78
CA SER A 34 -7.31 -6.26 27.46
C SER A 34 -6.36 -6.54 26.28
N PRO A 35 -5.89 -5.50 25.56
CA PRO A 35 -4.93 -5.67 24.46
C PRO A 35 -3.68 -6.47 24.87
N ASP A 36 -3.20 -6.28 26.11
CA ASP A 36 -2.04 -7.02 26.62
C ASP A 36 -2.36 -8.49 26.92
N GLN A 37 -3.55 -8.79 27.46
CA GLN A 37 -4.00 -10.17 27.68
C GLN A 37 -4.15 -10.92 26.35
N ILE A 38 -4.71 -10.27 25.33
CA ILE A 38 -4.79 -10.84 23.97
C ILE A 38 -3.41 -11.11 23.41
N ARG A 39 -2.50 -10.13 23.49
CA ARG A 39 -1.11 -10.31 23.02
C ARG A 39 -0.41 -11.48 23.71
N ARG A 40 -0.47 -11.55 25.05
CA ARG A 40 0.13 -12.64 25.84
C ARG A 40 -0.53 -13.99 25.53
N GLY A 41 -1.86 -14.03 25.46
CA GLY A 41 -2.61 -15.24 25.15
C GLY A 41 -2.29 -15.79 23.77
N ILE A 42 -2.19 -14.93 22.75
CA ILE A 42 -1.76 -15.34 21.39
C ILE A 42 -0.36 -15.94 21.44
N GLU A 43 0.59 -15.32 22.16
CA GLU A 43 1.96 -15.84 22.28
C GLU A 43 2.00 -17.18 23.02
N TRP A 44 1.25 -17.37 24.10
CA TRP A 44 1.15 -18.66 24.79
C TRP A 44 0.59 -19.76 23.89
N LEU A 45 -0.48 -19.46 23.15
CA LEU A 45 -1.07 -20.41 22.20
C LEU A 45 -0.12 -20.73 21.06
N LYS A 46 0.64 -19.75 20.57
CA LYS A 46 1.65 -19.94 19.53
C LYS A 46 2.81 -20.81 20.03
N LEU A 47 3.32 -20.56 21.24
CA LEU A 47 4.37 -21.38 21.88
C LEU A 47 3.93 -22.84 22.09
N LYS A 48 2.63 -23.04 22.34
CA LYS A 48 2.00 -24.37 22.46
C LYS A 48 1.63 -25.00 21.11
N GLU A 49 1.93 -24.35 19.99
CA GLU A 49 1.57 -24.78 18.62
C GLU A 49 0.05 -24.90 18.38
N LEU A 50 -0.75 -24.15 19.14
CA LEU A 50 -2.21 -24.17 19.10
C LEU A 50 -2.80 -23.04 18.26
N ALA A 51 -2.03 -21.97 18.04
CA ALA A 51 -2.44 -20.86 17.19
C ALA A 51 -1.42 -20.65 16.06
N ILE A 52 -1.94 -20.33 14.88
CA ILE A 52 -1.18 -19.88 13.72
C ILE A 52 -1.46 -18.38 13.58
N VAL A 53 -0.39 -17.59 13.60
CA VAL A 53 -0.44 -16.14 13.41
C VAL A 53 0.14 -15.82 12.05
N ASN A 54 -0.70 -15.33 11.16
CA ASN A 54 -0.31 -14.87 9.84
C ASN A 54 -0.23 -13.34 9.86
N GLU A 55 0.95 -12.79 9.59
CA GLU A 55 1.14 -11.36 9.43
C GLU A 55 1.15 -11.01 7.95
N SER A 56 0.41 -9.99 7.55
CA SER A 56 0.44 -9.48 6.19
C SER A 56 0.64 -7.96 6.19
N LYS A 57 1.19 -7.46 5.09
CA LYS A 57 1.39 -6.03 4.87
C LYS A 57 0.68 -5.66 3.58
N ASN A 58 -0.21 -4.70 3.66
CA ASN A 58 -0.88 -4.13 2.51
C ASN A 58 -0.37 -2.71 2.32
N THR A 59 0.26 -2.46 1.17
CA THR A 59 0.71 -1.14 0.78
C THR A 59 -0.39 -0.46 -0.03
N ASN A 60 -0.75 0.76 0.37
CA ASN A 60 -1.67 1.62 -0.35
C ASN A 60 -0.96 2.92 -0.73
N PHE A 61 -1.30 3.47 -1.90
CA PHE A 61 -0.76 4.74 -2.39
C PHE A 61 -1.86 5.78 -2.52
N SER A 62 -1.54 7.01 -2.11
CA SER A 62 -2.27 8.23 -2.46
C SER A 62 -1.35 9.21 -3.18
N LEU A 63 -1.91 10.21 -3.85
CA LEU A 63 -1.10 11.23 -4.51
C LEU A 63 -0.54 12.23 -3.50
N GLY A 64 0.76 12.50 -3.60
CA GLY A 64 1.42 13.60 -2.91
C GLY A 64 1.14 14.95 -3.58
N LYS A 65 1.78 16.02 -3.10
CA LYS A 65 1.56 17.39 -3.62
C LYS A 65 1.81 17.49 -5.13
N ASN A 66 2.93 16.96 -5.62
CA ASN A 66 3.27 17.01 -7.04
C ASN A 66 2.43 16.02 -7.86
N GLY A 67 2.02 14.91 -7.24
CA GLY A 67 1.08 13.96 -7.82
C GLY A 67 -0.28 14.58 -8.09
N LEU A 68 -0.87 15.24 -7.09
CA LEU A 68 -2.17 15.94 -7.23
C LEU A 68 -2.11 17.03 -8.28
N GLU A 69 -1.05 17.84 -8.30
CA GLU A 69 -0.88 18.84 -9.36
C GLU A 69 -0.81 18.19 -10.74
N SER A 70 -0.05 17.09 -10.86
CA SER A 70 0.06 16.37 -12.13
C SER A 70 -1.23 15.65 -12.54
N PHE A 71 -2.06 15.24 -11.57
CA PHE A 71 -3.37 14.66 -11.85
C PHE A 71 -4.31 15.70 -12.45
N GLN A 72 -4.26 16.94 -11.94
CA GLN A 72 -5.07 18.06 -12.43
C GLN A 72 -4.56 18.65 -13.75
N LYS A 73 -3.24 18.85 -13.87
CA LYS A 73 -2.62 19.59 -14.98
C LYS A 73 -1.93 18.68 -16.02
N GLY A 74 -1.85 17.38 -15.76
CA GLY A 74 -1.03 16.44 -16.51
C GLY A 74 0.42 16.37 -15.99
N LEU A 75 1.09 15.24 -16.26
CA LEU A 75 2.52 15.09 -15.96
C LEU A 75 3.34 16.19 -16.65
N PRO A 76 4.50 16.61 -16.09
CA PRO A 76 5.36 17.63 -16.70
C PRO A 76 5.66 17.39 -18.18
N GLU A 77 6.01 16.15 -18.53
CA GLU A 77 6.26 15.71 -19.90
C GLU A 77 5.03 15.80 -20.80
N ARG A 78 3.81 15.49 -20.30
CA ARG A 78 2.57 15.64 -21.07
C ARG A 78 2.35 17.11 -21.42
N ARG A 79 2.49 17.98 -20.41
CA ARG A 79 2.36 19.44 -20.56
C ARG A 79 3.35 19.98 -21.59
N LEU A 80 4.60 19.52 -21.55
CA LEU A 80 5.61 19.87 -22.56
C LEU A 80 5.18 19.43 -23.96
N LEU A 81 4.78 18.16 -24.13
CA LEU A 81 4.38 17.62 -25.42
C LEU A 81 3.15 18.33 -25.99
N ASP A 82 2.21 18.73 -25.13
CA ASP A 82 1.01 19.47 -25.53
C ASP A 82 1.32 20.88 -26.04
N LEU A 83 2.29 21.58 -25.44
CA LEU A 83 2.74 22.90 -25.90
C LEU A 83 3.34 22.84 -27.31
N ILE A 84 4.16 21.83 -27.59
CA ILE A 84 4.85 21.66 -28.89
C ILE A 84 4.10 20.76 -29.88
N LYS A 85 2.85 20.38 -29.55
CA LYS A 85 2.07 19.43 -30.36
C LYS A 85 1.75 19.97 -31.75
N LYS A 86 1.54 21.27 -31.85
CA LYS A 86 1.15 21.94 -33.10
C LYS A 86 2.34 22.55 -33.82
N ASN A 87 3.27 23.18 -33.09
CA ASN A 87 4.43 23.88 -33.63
C ASN A 87 5.65 23.70 -32.71
N SER A 88 6.86 23.91 -33.24
CA SER A 88 8.05 24.05 -32.40
C SER A 88 7.93 25.27 -31.50
N MET A 89 8.62 25.24 -30.35
CA MET A 89 8.75 26.38 -29.45
C MET A 89 10.20 26.56 -29.02
N THR A 90 10.56 27.80 -28.70
CA THR A 90 11.90 28.09 -28.18
C THR A 90 12.05 27.55 -26.75
N ILE A 91 13.29 27.23 -26.36
CA ILE A 91 13.61 26.81 -24.99
C ILE A 91 13.15 27.86 -23.96
N SER A 92 13.34 29.15 -24.28
CA SER A 92 12.97 30.25 -23.39
C SER A 92 11.46 30.34 -23.16
N ASP A 93 10.65 30.13 -24.20
CA ASP A 93 9.19 30.12 -24.06
C ASP A 93 8.72 28.91 -23.25
N LEU A 94 9.30 27.73 -23.49
CA LEU A 94 8.98 26.52 -22.72
C LEU A 94 9.37 26.65 -21.24
N GLN A 95 10.49 27.29 -20.94
CA GLN A 95 10.89 27.61 -19.57
C GLN A 95 9.89 28.55 -18.88
N LYS A 96 9.37 29.54 -19.61
CA LYS A 96 8.37 30.49 -19.09
C LYS A 96 7.04 29.80 -18.79
N GLU A 97 6.57 28.91 -19.67
CA GLU A 97 5.29 28.20 -19.51
C GLU A 97 5.34 27.09 -18.45
N LEU A 98 6.44 26.33 -18.39
CA LEU A 98 6.55 25.17 -17.49
C LEU A 98 7.23 25.50 -16.16
N GLY A 99 7.97 26.61 -16.07
CA GLY A 99 8.65 27.03 -14.85
C GLY A 99 9.55 25.93 -14.29
N SER A 100 9.35 25.60 -13.01
CA SER A 100 10.18 24.63 -12.28
C SER A 100 10.11 23.20 -12.84
N VAL A 101 9.03 22.83 -13.54
CA VAL A 101 8.86 21.48 -14.09
C VAL A 101 9.45 21.32 -15.50
N PHE A 102 9.98 22.41 -16.09
CA PHE A 102 10.63 22.39 -17.41
C PHE A 102 11.78 21.37 -17.49
N GLY A 103 12.71 21.42 -16.53
CA GLY A 103 13.89 20.54 -16.53
C GLY A 103 13.53 19.05 -16.51
N PRO A 104 12.70 18.60 -15.55
CA PRO A 104 12.20 17.22 -15.52
C PRO A 104 11.46 16.82 -16.80
N ALA A 105 10.58 17.68 -17.32
CA ALA A 105 9.82 17.42 -18.54
C ALA A 105 10.74 17.18 -19.74
N MET A 106 11.69 18.10 -19.96
CA MET A 106 12.68 18.01 -21.05
C MET A 106 13.56 16.77 -20.92
N GLY A 107 14.04 16.47 -19.72
CA GLY A 107 14.91 15.32 -19.47
C GLY A 107 14.23 13.99 -19.80
N LEU A 108 12.98 13.81 -19.37
CA LEU A 108 12.20 12.60 -19.68
C LEU A 108 11.80 12.54 -21.15
N ALA A 109 11.34 13.63 -21.73
CA ALA A 109 10.93 13.68 -23.13
C ALA A 109 12.10 13.38 -24.08
N LYS A 110 13.29 13.91 -23.79
CA LYS A 110 14.50 13.62 -24.55
C LYS A 110 14.95 12.16 -24.40
N ARG A 111 14.93 11.62 -23.17
CA ARG A 111 15.35 10.23 -22.90
C ARG A 111 14.48 9.20 -23.63
N ASN A 112 13.19 9.51 -23.78
CA ASN A 112 12.22 8.65 -24.46
C ASN A 112 12.05 8.99 -25.95
N ASP A 113 12.90 9.87 -26.50
CA ASP A 113 12.90 10.24 -27.92
C ASP A 113 11.55 10.81 -28.42
N TRP A 114 10.83 11.54 -27.55
CA TRP A 114 9.56 12.19 -27.90
C TRP A 114 9.74 13.56 -28.54
N ILE A 115 10.90 14.18 -28.36
CA ILE A 115 11.22 15.53 -28.84
C ILE A 115 12.53 15.53 -29.61
N SER A 116 12.67 16.52 -30.50
CA SER A 116 13.93 16.85 -31.15
C SER A 116 14.33 18.29 -30.84
N SER A 117 15.63 18.58 -30.93
CA SER A 117 16.17 19.92 -30.68
C SER A 117 16.91 20.38 -31.92
N ASN A 118 16.55 21.55 -32.44
CA ASN A 118 17.25 22.23 -33.53
C ASN A 118 17.65 23.63 -33.08
N GLY A 119 18.93 23.81 -32.74
CA GLY A 119 19.40 25.06 -32.12
C GLY A 119 18.65 25.33 -30.81
N ASN A 120 17.92 26.46 -30.75
CA ASN A 120 17.15 26.87 -29.58
C ASN A 120 15.67 26.44 -29.62
N GLU A 121 15.26 25.69 -30.64
CA GLU A 121 13.88 25.23 -30.79
C GLU A 121 13.74 23.75 -30.45
N ILE A 122 12.63 23.44 -29.79
CA ILE A 122 12.19 22.08 -29.48
C ILE A 122 10.95 21.78 -30.32
N SER A 123 10.95 20.63 -30.98
CA SER A 123 9.82 20.15 -31.77
C SER A 123 9.40 18.73 -31.36
N LEU A 124 8.13 18.41 -31.59
CA LEU A 124 7.58 17.09 -31.35
C LEU A 124 8.14 16.09 -32.37
N LYS A 125 8.68 14.97 -31.88
CA LYS A 125 9.08 13.82 -32.71
C LYS A 125 8.04 12.71 -32.65
N ASN A 126 7.54 12.42 -31.44
CA ASN A 126 6.53 11.39 -31.21
C ASN A 126 5.58 11.84 -30.08
N TYR A 127 4.29 11.56 -30.24
CA TYR A 127 3.26 11.81 -29.24
C TYR A 127 2.66 10.48 -28.77
N PRO A 128 3.19 9.88 -27.69
CA PRO A 128 2.65 8.63 -27.16
C PRO A 128 1.25 8.82 -26.58
N SER A 129 0.40 7.81 -26.80
CA SER A 129 -0.99 7.78 -26.30
C SER A 129 -1.07 7.71 -24.77
N SER A 130 -0.06 7.15 -24.11
CA SER A 130 0.10 7.10 -22.65
C SER A 130 1.57 7.27 -22.29
N LEU A 131 1.85 8.06 -21.27
CA LEU A 131 3.18 8.24 -20.70
C LEU A 131 3.36 7.36 -19.45
N PRO A 132 4.60 6.98 -19.12
CA PRO A 132 4.90 6.27 -17.87
C PRO A 132 4.43 7.08 -16.65
N GLY A 133 3.52 6.47 -15.89
CA GLY A 133 2.94 7.02 -14.68
C GLY A 133 1.55 7.59 -14.87
N GLU A 134 1.09 7.85 -16.11
CA GLU A 134 -0.24 8.43 -16.34
C GLU A 134 -1.38 7.49 -15.93
N LYS A 135 -1.20 6.18 -16.06
CA LYS A 135 -2.27 5.22 -15.71
C LYS A 135 -2.41 5.14 -14.20
N THR A 136 -1.31 4.94 -13.47
CA THR A 136 -1.29 4.92 -12.02
C THR A 136 -1.80 6.24 -11.45
N LEU A 137 -1.35 7.38 -12.00
CA LEU A 137 -1.81 8.69 -11.56
C LEU A 137 -3.34 8.85 -11.70
N LYS A 138 -3.90 8.43 -12.84
CA LYS A 138 -5.35 8.47 -13.08
C LYS A 138 -6.12 7.48 -12.22
N GLN A 139 -5.58 6.28 -12.00
CA GLN A 139 -6.20 5.27 -11.17
C GLN A 139 -6.31 5.75 -9.72
N ILE A 140 -5.23 6.30 -9.15
CA ILE A 140 -5.24 6.80 -7.77
C ILE A 140 -6.18 8.02 -7.64
N GLY A 141 -6.05 8.99 -8.53
CA GLY A 141 -6.84 10.23 -8.49
C GLY A 141 -6.70 10.95 -7.14
N GLU A 142 -7.83 11.39 -6.57
CA GLU A 142 -7.87 12.03 -5.24
C GLU A 142 -7.99 11.01 -4.08
N GLY A 143 -8.04 9.71 -4.40
CA GLY A 143 -8.29 8.65 -3.43
C GLY A 143 -7.03 7.96 -2.93
N THR A 144 -7.23 6.74 -2.45
CA THR A 144 -6.16 5.82 -2.04
C THR A 144 -6.42 4.47 -2.67
N ILE A 145 -5.38 3.85 -3.21
CA ILE A 145 -5.47 2.58 -3.93
C ILE A 145 -4.42 1.59 -3.43
N SER A 146 -4.79 0.30 -3.37
CA SER A 146 -3.85 -0.77 -3.08
C SER A 146 -2.81 -0.94 -4.17
N GLU A 147 -1.55 -1.13 -3.79
CA GLU A 147 -0.46 -1.48 -4.71
C GLU A 147 -0.80 -2.70 -5.59
N SER A 148 -1.56 -3.66 -5.05
CA SER A 148 -1.88 -4.93 -5.71
C SER A 148 -2.63 -4.79 -7.04
N ILE A 149 -3.33 -3.68 -7.26
CA ILE A 149 -4.10 -3.42 -8.49
C ILE A 149 -3.40 -2.45 -9.46
N LEU A 150 -2.23 -1.93 -9.09
CA LEU A 150 -1.45 -1.01 -9.92
C LEU A 150 -0.45 -1.76 -10.81
N GLU A 151 -0.25 -1.26 -12.03
CA GLU A 151 0.77 -1.80 -12.92
C GLU A 151 2.16 -1.40 -12.39
N LYS A 152 3.05 -2.39 -12.24
CA LYS A 152 4.32 -2.24 -11.53
C LYS A 152 5.26 -1.23 -12.20
N ASN A 153 5.35 -1.23 -13.53
CA ASN A 153 6.26 -0.34 -14.25
C ASN A 153 5.76 1.10 -14.23
N ASP A 154 4.46 1.31 -14.40
CA ASP A 154 3.82 2.62 -14.33
C ASP A 154 3.95 3.22 -12.92
N LEU A 155 3.70 2.43 -11.87
CA LEU A 155 3.91 2.81 -10.47
C LEU A 155 5.38 3.17 -10.19
N ALA A 156 6.32 2.33 -10.64
CA ALA A 156 7.76 2.57 -10.43
C ALA A 156 8.25 3.87 -11.08
N SER A 157 7.57 4.35 -12.12
CA SER A 157 7.89 5.63 -12.76
C SER A 157 7.55 6.85 -11.88
N LEU A 158 6.56 6.72 -10.99
CA LEU A 158 6.13 7.77 -10.06
C LEU A 158 6.87 7.70 -8.72
N LEU A 159 7.19 6.50 -8.23
CA LEU A 159 7.94 6.30 -6.97
C LEU A 159 9.32 6.95 -6.98
N LYS A 160 9.92 7.11 -8.16
CA LYS A 160 11.22 7.77 -8.34
C LYS A 160 11.14 9.29 -8.28
N ARG A 161 9.92 9.86 -8.27
CA ARG A 161 9.68 11.30 -8.35
C ARG A 161 9.35 11.84 -6.94
N PRO A 162 9.95 12.97 -6.53
CA PRO A 162 9.70 13.54 -5.20
C PRO A 162 8.26 14.04 -5.07
N ASP A 163 7.62 13.72 -3.94
CA ASP A 163 6.25 14.13 -3.58
C ASP A 163 5.15 13.76 -4.60
N PHE A 164 5.37 12.73 -5.42
CA PHE A 164 4.34 12.22 -6.33
C PHE A 164 3.38 11.25 -5.65
N LEU A 165 3.91 10.37 -4.79
CA LEU A 165 3.15 9.34 -4.10
C LEU A 165 3.42 9.40 -2.61
N VAL A 166 2.38 9.14 -1.82
CA VAL A 166 2.47 8.90 -0.38
C VAL A 166 2.15 7.43 -0.14
N GLU A 167 3.10 6.72 0.47
CA GLU A 167 2.97 5.31 0.81
C GLU A 167 2.33 5.15 2.19
N ASN A 168 1.27 4.35 2.26
CA ASN A 168 0.58 4.01 3.51
C ASN A 168 0.61 2.49 3.68
N ILE A 169 1.42 2.02 4.65
CA ILE A 169 1.58 0.59 4.93
C ILE A 169 0.66 0.18 6.08
N VAL A 170 -0.33 -0.66 5.78
CA VAL A 170 -1.22 -1.25 6.78
C VAL A 170 -0.73 -2.67 7.09
N LYS A 171 -0.29 -2.88 8.33
CA LYS A 171 0.08 -4.21 8.83
C LYS A 171 -1.16 -4.84 9.46
N THR A 172 -1.50 -6.06 9.05
CA THR A 172 -2.59 -6.82 9.66
C THR A 172 -2.04 -8.13 10.22
N LYS A 173 -2.64 -8.60 11.31
CA LYS A 173 -2.37 -9.91 11.89
C LYS A 173 -3.68 -10.70 11.90
N GLU A 174 -3.65 -11.91 11.38
CA GLU A 174 -4.74 -12.87 11.48
C GLU A 174 -4.31 -14.05 12.35
N ILE A 175 -5.14 -14.36 13.34
CA ILE A 175 -4.96 -15.46 14.27
C ILE A 175 -6.02 -16.50 13.96
N ARG A 176 -5.58 -17.76 13.89
CA ARG A 176 -6.46 -18.93 13.75
C ARG A 176 -5.93 -20.08 14.58
N LEU A 177 -6.80 -21.01 14.96
CA LEU A 177 -6.36 -22.25 15.60
C LEU A 177 -5.61 -23.15 14.61
N SER A 178 -4.60 -23.86 15.12
CA SER A 178 -3.98 -24.97 14.41
C SER A 178 -5.00 -26.10 14.24
N LYS A 179 -4.76 -27.02 13.29
CA LYS A 179 -5.72 -28.12 13.02
C LYS A 179 -6.01 -28.94 14.28
N ASN A 180 -4.98 -29.21 15.08
CA ASN A 180 -5.09 -29.99 16.31
C ASN A 180 -5.86 -29.23 17.40
N ALA A 181 -5.80 -27.89 17.40
CA ALA A 181 -6.45 -27.06 18.41
C ALA A 181 -7.95 -26.84 18.17
N GLN A 182 -8.45 -27.06 16.95
CA GLN A 182 -9.87 -26.90 16.61
C GLN A 182 -10.76 -27.92 17.33
N THR A 183 -10.24 -29.13 17.57
CA THR A 183 -10.98 -30.23 18.23
C THR A 183 -10.67 -30.36 19.71
N LEU A 184 -9.81 -29.50 20.29
CA LEU A 184 -9.50 -29.54 21.71
C LEU A 184 -10.75 -29.23 22.53
N ASP A 185 -11.06 -30.00 23.57
CA ASP A 185 -12.03 -29.53 24.56
C ASP A 185 -11.31 -28.69 25.63
N VAL A 186 -11.72 -27.43 25.75
CA VAL A 186 -11.17 -26.47 26.74
C VAL A 186 -12.15 -26.19 27.88
N THR A 187 -13.32 -26.83 27.85
CA THR A 187 -14.39 -26.65 28.85
C THR A 187 -14.26 -27.57 30.06
N SER A 188 -13.48 -28.65 29.94
CA SER A 188 -13.43 -29.75 30.91
C SER A 188 -12.27 -29.68 31.94
N SER A 189 -11.61 -28.52 32.09
CA SER A 189 -10.58 -28.31 33.13
C SER A 189 -11.00 -27.25 34.13
N ASP A 190 -12.01 -27.60 34.92
CA ASP A 190 -12.36 -26.97 36.19
C ASP A 190 -12.01 -27.94 37.32
N SER A 191 -10.93 -27.65 38.04
CA SER A 191 -10.84 -27.78 39.51
C SER A 191 -9.40 -27.57 39.98
N GLY A 192 -9.15 -26.43 40.63
CA GLY A 192 -8.09 -26.31 41.65
C GLY A 192 -6.83 -25.56 41.25
N ALA A 193 -6.87 -24.24 41.37
CA ALA A 193 -5.78 -23.49 42.01
C ALA A 193 -6.43 -22.34 42.79
N ILE A 194 -6.54 -22.54 44.10
CA ILE A 194 -6.87 -21.52 45.10
C ILE A 194 -5.54 -21.09 45.72
N ASP A 195 -5.42 -19.77 45.90
CA ASP A 195 -4.33 -18.94 46.48
C ASP A 195 -3.11 -18.64 45.58
#